data_AF-A0A1I1MD64-F1
#
_entry.id   AF-A0A1I1MD64-F1
#
_cell.length_a   1.000
_cell.length_b   1.000
_cell.length_c   1.000
_cell.angle_alpha   90.00
_cell.angle_beta   90.00
_cell.angle_gamma   90.00
#
_symmetry.space_group_name_H-M   'P 1'
#
loop_
_entity.id
_entity.type
_entity.pdbx_description
1 polymer ?
#
loop_
_entity_poly.entity_id
_entity_poly.type
_entity_poly.pdbx_seq_one_letter_code
_entity_poly.pdbx_strand_id
1 'polypeptide(L)'
;MNLDIEQIRQFLQAHAETILTWLVAGLVMMLLAKFELRRAVRKSAQAMSESVATTVAACVPDIAHAAQTAHPVAVDPDGAEPVTAQRADALRRLSLDTVATVMARGRWLEDVGNLRLAEDALLTGRRAGGADPLLVVAPQPVVQAYLTAQRTFEDEAARLQTHRREALTLQEALQALVAEAAHVEQETASIVMRFEQVNAQAAQGVEAGDYQRFLIQKYNQLGQREKDIGQERAELAAQLRESTDALAEHAHVASQRYTQALAPLMQQLRSAWGHGDSPDVFETWLRHAKPEDGMPAPAADRSAA
;
A
#
# COMPACT_ATOMS: atom_id res chain seq x y z
N MET A 1 10.25 -39.81 -13.60
CA MET A 1 10.62 -38.40 -13.39
C MET A 1 11.94 -37.97 -14.08
N ASN A 2 12.69 -38.85 -14.77
CA ASN A 2 13.88 -38.44 -15.55
C ASN A 2 13.59 -38.06 -17.02
N LEU A 3 12.36 -38.26 -17.50
CA LEU A 3 11.96 -37.94 -18.89
C LEU A 3 11.79 -36.43 -19.11
N ASP A 4 11.33 -35.68 -18.11
CA ASP A 4 11.11 -34.23 -18.24
C ASP A 4 12.43 -33.44 -18.32
N ILE A 5 13.45 -33.85 -17.57
CA ILE A 5 14.76 -33.15 -17.54
C ILE A 5 15.48 -33.29 -18.89
N GLU A 6 15.44 -34.46 -19.51
CA GLU A 6 16.11 -34.69 -20.79
C GLU A 6 15.38 -34.02 -21.96
N GLN A 7 14.04 -33.96 -21.91
CA GLN A 7 13.22 -33.20 -22.87
C GLN A 7 13.43 -31.69 -22.74
N ILE A 8 13.50 -31.16 -21.51
CA ILE A 8 13.81 -29.75 -21.26
C ILE A 8 15.22 -29.41 -21.75
N ARG A 9 16.21 -30.30 -21.54
CA ARG A 9 17.58 -30.12 -22.04
C ARG A 9 17.63 -30.09 -23.57
N GLN A 10 16.93 -31.01 -24.25
CA GLN A 10 16.86 -31.03 -25.71
C GLN A 10 16.15 -29.79 -26.28
N PHE A 11 15.07 -29.35 -25.63
CA PHE A 11 14.36 -28.13 -26.02
C PHE A 11 15.24 -26.89 -25.87
N LEU A 12 15.93 -26.76 -24.72
CA LEU A 12 16.88 -25.67 -24.46
C LEU A 12 18.04 -25.67 -25.44
N GLN A 13 18.61 -26.82 -25.79
CA GLN A 13 19.69 -26.90 -26.77
C GLN A 13 19.21 -26.55 -28.19
N ALA A 14 18.02 -27.00 -28.58
CA ALA A 14 17.46 -26.70 -29.89
C ALA A 14 17.06 -25.22 -30.06
N HIS A 15 16.74 -24.52 -28.96
CA HIS A 15 16.24 -23.14 -28.99
C HIS A 15 17.19 -22.15 -28.30
N ALA A 16 18.42 -22.57 -27.94
CA ALA A 16 19.37 -21.78 -27.16
C ALA A 16 19.67 -20.43 -27.83
N GLU A 17 19.94 -20.43 -29.13
CA GLU A 17 20.27 -19.21 -29.89
C GLU A 17 19.08 -18.24 -29.94
N THR A 18 17.87 -18.75 -30.12
CA THR A 18 16.64 -17.95 -30.13
C THR A 18 16.38 -17.35 -28.74
N ILE A 19 16.51 -18.13 -27.67
CA ILE A 19 16.31 -17.63 -26.31
C ILE A 19 17.36 -16.57 -25.95
N LEU A 20 18.62 -16.79 -26.33
CA LEU A 20 19.72 -15.88 -26.04
C LEU A 20 19.57 -14.55 -26.81
N THR A 21 19.12 -14.60 -28.07
CA THR A 21 18.82 -13.39 -28.85
C THR A 21 17.67 -12.58 -28.27
N TRP A 22 16.58 -13.22 -27.81
CA TRP A 22 15.48 -12.53 -27.13
C TRP A 22 15.92 -11.94 -25.77
N LEU A 23 16.76 -12.63 -25.00
CA LEU A 23 17.30 -12.11 -23.75
C LEU A 23 18.21 -10.90 -23.97
N VAL A 24 19.08 -10.94 -24.99
CA VAL A 24 19.94 -9.81 -25.34
C VAL A 24 19.09 -8.63 -25.83
N ALA A 25 18.08 -8.87 -26.66
CA ALA A 25 17.15 -7.83 -27.11
C ALA A 25 16.40 -7.19 -25.93
N GLY A 26 15.90 -7.99 -24.98
CA GLY A 26 15.27 -7.51 -23.76
C GLY A 26 16.21 -6.67 -22.88
N LEU A 27 17.46 -7.09 -22.75
CA LEU A 27 18.49 -6.37 -22.00
C LEU A 27 18.85 -5.02 -22.65
N VAL A 28 18.97 -4.98 -23.98
CA VAL A 28 19.19 -3.73 -24.73
C VAL A 28 18.00 -2.77 -24.56
N MET A 29 16.76 -3.27 -24.62
CA MET A 29 15.56 -2.47 -24.38
C MET A 29 15.52 -1.89 -22.96
N MET A 30 15.87 -2.70 -21.95
CA MET A 30 15.96 -2.20 -20.56
C MET A 30 17.06 -1.14 -20.39
N LEU A 31 18.20 -1.30 -21.05
CA LEU A 31 19.28 -0.30 -21.02
C LEU A 31 18.89 1.01 -21.70
N LEU A 32 18.20 0.94 -22.85
CA LEU A 32 17.66 2.12 -23.53
C LEU A 32 16.60 2.83 -22.68
N ALA A 33 15.69 2.09 -22.06
CA ALA A 33 14.69 2.65 -21.14
C ALA A 33 15.35 3.35 -19.94
N LYS A 34 16.39 2.74 -19.36
CA LYS A 34 17.17 3.35 -18.27
C LYS A 34 17.92 4.61 -18.71
N PHE A 35 18.41 4.64 -19.95
CA PHE A 35 19.06 5.81 -20.52
C PHE A 35 18.08 6.96 -20.75
N GLU A 36 16.90 6.69 -21.32
CA GLU A 36 15.86 7.70 -21.50
C GLU A 36 15.29 8.21 -20.16
N LEU A 37 15.13 7.34 -19.16
CA LEU A 37 14.79 7.75 -17.78
C LEU A 37 15.84 8.71 -17.20
N ARG A 38 17.14 8.37 -17.33
CA ARG A 38 18.22 9.25 -16.86
C ARG A 38 18.28 10.56 -17.64
N ARG A 39 18.00 10.53 -18.94
CA ARG A 39 17.94 11.71 -19.81
C ARG A 39 16.77 12.63 -19.45
N ALA A 40 15.60 12.06 -19.18
CA ALA A 40 14.42 12.78 -18.73
C ALA A 40 14.64 13.43 -17.36
N VAL A 41 15.25 12.70 -16.41
CA VAL A 41 15.62 13.23 -15.08
C VAL A 41 16.64 14.36 -15.16
N ARG A 42 17.64 14.28 -16.06
CA ARG A 42 18.59 15.38 -16.28
C ARG A 42 17.92 16.62 -16.86
N LYS A 43 17.02 16.44 -17.84
CA LYS A 43 16.25 17.55 -18.42
C LYS A 43 15.30 18.20 -17.41
N SER A 44 14.64 17.42 -16.55
CA SER A 44 13.75 17.95 -15.53
C SER A 44 14.52 18.67 -14.41
N ALA A 45 15.68 18.15 -14.01
CA ALA A 45 16.55 18.84 -13.04
C ALA A 45 17.06 20.19 -13.58
N GLN A 46 17.43 20.24 -14.86
CA GLN A 46 17.88 21.48 -15.49
C GLN A 46 16.74 22.51 -15.62
N ALA A 47 15.55 22.08 -16.05
CA ALA A 47 14.36 22.94 -16.11
C ALA A 47 13.91 23.43 -14.71
N MET A 48 14.00 22.58 -13.68
CA MET A 48 13.74 23.01 -12.30
C MET A 48 14.76 24.06 -11.84
N SER A 49 16.05 23.87 -12.13
CA SER A 49 17.08 24.85 -11.75
C SER A 49 16.91 26.19 -12.46
N GLU A 50 16.49 26.19 -13.73
CA GLU A 50 16.18 27.41 -14.48
C GLU A 50 14.93 28.09 -13.93
N SER A 51 13.88 27.33 -13.59
CA SER A 51 12.66 27.91 -12.98
C SER A 51 12.93 28.50 -11.60
N VAL A 52 13.77 27.85 -10.78
CA VAL A 52 14.16 28.35 -9.45
C VAL A 52 15.04 29.59 -9.61
N ALA A 53 15.98 29.60 -10.56
CA ALA A 53 16.78 30.78 -10.84
C ALA A 53 15.91 31.96 -11.31
N THR A 54 14.90 31.73 -12.16
CA THR A 54 13.96 32.79 -12.58
C THR A 54 13.03 33.24 -11.47
N THR A 55 12.59 32.33 -10.59
CA THR A 55 11.70 32.68 -9.47
C THR A 55 12.47 33.42 -8.38
N VAL A 56 13.69 32.99 -8.07
CA VAL A 56 14.58 33.71 -7.13
C VAL A 56 14.96 35.07 -7.73
N ALA A 57 15.29 35.16 -9.02
CA ALA A 57 15.55 36.44 -9.68
C ALA A 57 14.33 37.37 -9.71
N ALA A 58 13.10 36.82 -9.76
CA ALA A 58 11.87 37.60 -9.65
C ALA A 58 11.58 38.07 -8.20
N CYS A 59 11.96 37.28 -7.19
CA CYS A 59 11.77 37.63 -5.78
C CYS A 59 12.90 38.51 -5.20
N VAL A 60 14.08 38.58 -5.83
CA VAL A 60 15.20 39.44 -5.37
C VAL A 60 14.84 40.93 -5.37
N PRO A 61 14.17 41.50 -6.40
CA PRO A 61 13.67 42.86 -6.37
C PRO A 61 12.66 43.10 -5.25
N ASP A 62 11.78 42.13 -4.94
CA ASP A 62 10.80 42.26 -3.86
C ASP A 62 11.43 42.20 -2.47
N ILE A 63 12.47 41.38 -2.27
CA ILE A 63 13.25 41.35 -1.02
C ILE A 63 14.10 42.63 -0.88
N ALA A 64 14.67 43.13 -1.99
CA ALA A 64 15.41 44.38 -2.01
C ALA A 64 14.49 45.59 -1.80
N HIS A 65 13.28 45.58 -2.36
CA HIS A 65 12.27 46.60 -2.09
C HIS A 65 11.78 46.51 -0.65
N ALA A 66 11.47 45.33 -0.12
CA ALA A 66 11.09 45.15 1.28
C ALA A 66 12.18 45.65 2.25
N ALA A 67 13.45 45.42 1.93
CA ALA A 67 14.59 45.91 2.70
C ALA A 67 14.82 47.43 2.57
N GLN A 68 14.44 48.06 1.45
CA GLN A 68 14.57 49.51 1.23
C GLN A 68 13.33 50.29 1.70
N THR A 69 12.13 49.70 1.66
CA THR A 69 10.90 50.28 2.19
C THR A 69 10.79 50.14 3.70
N ALA A 70 11.63 49.31 4.33
CA ALA A 70 11.92 49.39 5.75
C ALA A 70 12.66 50.72 6.01
N HIS A 71 11.90 51.81 6.11
CA HIS A 71 12.39 53.06 6.68
C HIS A 71 12.98 52.75 8.07
N PRO A 72 14.05 53.45 8.50
CA PRO A 72 14.51 53.39 9.88
C PRO A 72 13.45 54.09 10.73
N VAL A 73 12.39 53.36 11.06
CA VAL A 73 11.49 53.72 12.14
C VAL A 73 12.37 53.74 13.38
N ALA A 74 12.47 54.91 14.00
CA ALA A 74 13.11 55.08 15.28
C ALA A 74 12.65 53.94 16.20
N VAL A 75 13.62 53.16 16.63
CA VAL A 75 13.46 52.04 17.54
C VAL A 75 12.80 52.57 18.80
N ASP A 76 11.51 52.28 18.97
CA ASP A 76 10.98 52.07 20.31
C ASP A 76 11.47 50.66 20.74
N PRO A 77 12.18 50.53 21.86
CA PRO A 77 12.96 49.33 22.18
C PRO A 77 12.12 48.11 22.60
N ASP A 78 10.80 48.13 22.43
CA ASP A 78 9.89 47.17 23.10
C ASP A 78 8.90 46.44 22.17
N GLY A 79 9.05 46.50 20.84
CA GLY A 79 8.01 45.99 19.92
C GLY A 79 8.45 45.08 18.77
N ALA A 80 9.75 44.88 18.54
CA ALA A 80 10.21 44.01 17.46
C ALA A 80 10.54 42.62 18.02
N GLU A 81 9.66 41.63 17.79
CA GLU A 81 10.02 40.24 18.05
C GLU A 81 11.31 39.90 17.27
N PRO A 82 12.36 39.41 17.95
CA PRO A 82 13.63 39.17 17.28
C PRO A 82 13.45 38.08 16.21
N VAL A 83 14.17 38.18 15.10
CA VAL A 83 14.19 37.18 14.00
C VAL A 83 14.40 35.74 14.50
N THR A 84 14.99 35.57 15.68
CA THR A 84 15.12 34.30 16.41
C THR A 84 13.79 33.71 16.87
N ALA A 85 12.83 34.53 17.30
CA ALA A 85 11.47 34.12 17.67
C ALA A 85 10.68 33.63 16.44
N GLN A 86 10.73 34.38 15.34
CA GLN A 86 10.09 33.98 14.07
C GLN A 86 10.67 32.66 13.51
N ARG A 87 11.99 32.46 13.62
CA ARG A 87 12.64 31.19 13.24
C ARG A 87 12.23 30.03 14.15
N ALA A 88 12.10 30.28 15.45
CA ALA A 88 11.63 29.28 16.41
C ALA A 88 10.17 28.88 16.12
N ASP A 89 9.31 29.83 15.77
CA ASP A 89 7.92 29.55 15.42
C ASP A 89 7.77 28.83 14.08
N ALA A 90 8.59 29.17 13.09
CA ALA A 90 8.64 28.42 11.84
C ALA A 90 9.05 26.95 12.08
N LEU A 91 10.05 26.71 12.93
CA LEU A 91 10.48 25.37 13.31
C LEU A 91 9.40 24.60 14.09
N ARG A 92 8.64 25.27 14.96
CA ARG A 92 7.49 24.68 15.68
C ARG A 92 6.35 24.29 14.75
N ARG A 93 6.07 25.11 13.73
CA ARG A 93 5.04 24.77 12.72
C ARG A 93 5.47 23.58 11.87
N LEU A 94 6.74 23.56 11.45
CA LEU A 94 7.31 22.45 10.70
C LEU A 94 7.30 21.14 11.51
N SER A 95 7.67 21.18 12.80
CA SER A 95 7.61 19.99 13.65
C SER A 95 6.19 19.46 13.81
N LEU A 96 5.18 20.32 13.95
CA LEU A 96 3.77 19.90 13.99
C LEU A 96 3.31 19.25 12.69
N ASP A 97 3.68 19.81 11.55
CA ASP A 97 3.33 19.26 10.23
C ASP A 97 3.99 17.89 10.00
N THR A 98 5.25 17.73 10.42
CA THR A 98 5.92 16.42 10.42
C THR A 98 5.21 15.44 11.33
N VAL A 99 4.82 15.82 12.54
CA VAL A 99 4.06 14.94 13.43
C VAL A 99 2.73 14.53 12.80
N ALA A 100 2.00 15.46 12.19
CA ALA A 100 0.76 15.16 11.50
C ALA A 100 0.99 14.14 10.36
N THR A 101 2.03 14.34 9.56
CA THR A 101 2.43 13.44 8.45
C THR A 101 2.80 12.06 8.96
N VAL A 102 3.62 11.99 10.00
CA VAL A 102 4.06 10.75 10.64
C VAL A 102 2.89 10.00 11.27
N MET A 103 1.98 10.68 11.94
CA MET A 103 0.77 10.07 12.50
C MET A 103 -0.20 9.60 11.41
N ALA A 104 -0.26 10.30 10.27
CA ALA A 104 -1.04 9.84 9.12
C ALA A 104 -0.45 8.55 8.53
N ARG A 105 0.87 8.42 8.47
CA ARG A 105 1.57 7.18 8.07
C ARG A 105 1.31 6.02 9.03
N GLY A 106 1.27 6.28 10.34
CA GLY A 106 0.93 5.26 11.34
C GLY A 106 -0.48 4.73 11.17
N ARG A 107 -1.47 5.62 11.08
CA ARG A 107 -2.86 5.27 10.79
C ARG A 107 -3.01 4.51 9.47
N TRP A 108 -2.26 4.93 8.45
CA TRP A 108 -2.25 4.25 7.17
C TRP A 108 -1.81 2.78 7.27
N LEU A 109 -0.79 2.46 8.08
CA LEU A 109 -0.35 1.07 8.27
C LEU A 109 -1.47 0.21 8.87
N GLU A 110 -2.27 0.75 9.78
CA GLU A 110 -3.43 0.08 10.37
C GLU A 110 -4.57 -0.08 9.36
N ASP A 111 -4.87 1.00 8.63
CA ASP A 111 -5.97 1.05 7.66
C ASP A 111 -5.73 0.12 6.45
N VAL A 112 -4.47 -0.11 6.05
CA VAL A 112 -4.12 -1.05 4.98
C VAL A 112 -4.59 -2.47 5.30
N GLY A 113 -4.63 -2.83 6.59
CA GLY A 113 -5.14 -4.10 7.08
C GLY A 113 -6.63 -4.33 6.78
N ASN A 114 -7.38 -3.25 6.54
CA ASN A 114 -8.81 -3.31 6.28
C ASN A 114 -9.10 -3.35 4.77
N LEU A 115 -9.42 -4.54 4.25
CA LEU A 115 -9.80 -4.71 2.84
C LEU A 115 -11.10 -4.00 2.44
N ARG A 116 -11.93 -3.58 3.39
CA ARG A 116 -13.16 -2.83 3.10
C ARG A 116 -12.88 -1.40 2.64
N LEU A 117 -11.72 -0.85 3.00
CA LEU A 117 -11.30 0.47 2.56
C LEU A 117 -10.81 0.40 1.12
N ALA A 118 -11.26 1.33 0.27
CA ALA A 118 -10.75 1.45 -1.09
C ALA A 118 -9.30 1.96 -1.09
N GLU A 119 -8.54 1.62 -2.13
CA GLU A 119 -7.14 2.08 -2.26
C GLU A 119 -7.02 3.61 -2.28
N ASP A 120 -8.02 4.32 -2.80
CA ASP A 120 -8.04 5.78 -2.86
C ASP A 120 -8.07 6.42 -1.45
N ALA A 121 -8.73 5.77 -0.49
CA ALA A 121 -8.75 6.23 0.90
C ALA A 121 -7.37 6.10 1.56
N LEU A 122 -6.53 5.19 1.06
CA LEU A 122 -5.18 4.93 1.54
C LEU A 122 -4.15 5.92 0.94
N LEU A 123 -4.50 6.78 -0.01
CA LEU A 123 -3.51 7.65 -0.67
C LEU A 123 -2.98 8.77 0.23
N THR A 124 -3.79 9.23 1.20
CA THR A 124 -3.48 10.39 2.05
C THR A 124 -2.29 10.16 2.98
N GLY A 125 -2.09 8.94 3.47
CA GLY A 125 -0.97 8.60 4.36
C GLY A 125 0.33 8.22 3.63
N ARG A 126 0.24 7.87 2.34
CA ARG A 126 1.38 7.37 1.55
C ARG A 126 2.24 8.49 0.94
N ARG A 127 1.63 9.63 0.57
CA ARG A 127 2.31 10.73 -0.11
C ARG A 127 2.47 11.93 0.81
N ALA A 128 3.65 12.06 1.43
CA ALA A 128 4.13 13.39 1.77
C ALA A 128 4.64 14.03 0.47
N GLY A 129 3.94 15.05 -0.02
CA GLY A 129 4.35 15.74 -1.25
C GLY A 129 5.61 16.59 -1.01
N GLY A 130 6.61 16.47 -1.88
CA GLY A 130 7.79 17.35 -1.90
C GLY A 130 8.94 16.92 -0.98
N ALA A 131 10.06 17.63 -1.09
CA ALA A 131 11.20 17.44 -0.19
C ALA A 131 10.82 17.90 1.21
N ASP A 132 10.92 17.01 2.20
CA ASP A 132 10.51 17.32 3.56
C ASP A 132 11.38 18.48 4.12
N PRO A 133 10.78 19.63 4.49
CA PRO A 133 11.51 20.80 4.97
C PRO A 133 12.34 20.54 6.23
N LEU A 134 12.03 19.49 7.01
CA LEU A 134 12.89 19.11 8.14
C LEU A 134 14.28 18.65 7.71
N LEU A 135 14.44 18.08 6.51
CA LEU A 135 15.74 17.61 6.02
C LEU A 135 16.72 18.76 5.76
N VAL A 136 16.24 20.00 5.66
CA VAL A 136 17.05 21.19 5.36
C VAL A 136 17.39 21.99 6.62
N VAL A 137 16.47 22.04 7.59
CA VAL A 137 16.56 22.99 8.72
C VAL A 137 16.83 22.31 10.06
N ALA A 138 16.54 21.01 10.20
CA ALA A 138 16.61 20.34 11.50
C ALA A 138 18.04 19.89 11.88
N PRO A 139 18.34 19.77 13.20
CA PRO A 139 19.58 19.17 13.68
C PRO A 139 19.78 17.73 13.17
N GLN A 140 21.04 17.36 12.94
CA GLN A 140 21.41 16.03 12.40
C GLN A 140 20.76 14.83 13.12
N PRO A 141 20.64 14.80 14.48
CA PRO A 141 19.97 13.70 15.17
C PRO A 141 18.48 13.56 14.80
N VAL A 142 17.78 14.67 14.59
CA VAL A 142 16.35 14.72 14.22
C VAL A 142 16.17 14.17 12.82
N VAL A 143 17.03 14.60 11.90
CA VAL A 143 17.06 14.10 10.52
C VAL A 143 17.31 12.59 10.49
N GLN A 144 18.26 12.08 11.27
CA GLN A 144 18.55 10.64 11.33
C GLN A 144 17.40 9.83 11.91
N ALA A 145 16.76 10.31 12.99
CA ALA A 145 15.59 9.66 13.58
C ALA A 145 14.42 9.61 12.58
N TYR A 146 14.16 10.72 11.87
CA TYR A 146 13.13 10.80 10.85
C TYR A 146 13.39 9.84 9.69
N LEU A 147 14.59 9.85 9.11
CA LEU A 147 14.93 8.96 7.99
C LEU A 147 14.90 7.49 8.38
N THR A 148 15.25 7.15 9.62
CA THR A 148 15.14 5.78 10.13
C THR A 148 13.69 5.34 10.18
N ALA A 149 12.82 6.14 10.79
CA ALA A 149 11.40 5.85 10.82
C ALA A 149 10.77 5.81 9.42
N GLN A 150 11.19 6.69 8.51
CA GLN A 150 10.73 6.69 7.12
C GLN A 150 11.08 5.37 6.41
N ARG A 151 12.32 4.86 6.57
CA ARG A 151 12.70 3.57 5.98
C ARG A 151 11.87 2.42 6.56
N THR A 152 11.67 2.40 7.87
CA THR A 152 10.80 1.40 8.52
C THR A 152 9.38 1.45 7.95
N PHE A 153 8.82 2.65 7.77
CA PHE A 153 7.52 2.81 7.14
C PHE A 153 7.51 2.29 5.70
N GLU A 154 8.49 2.67 4.88
CA GLU A 154 8.56 2.26 3.47
C GLU A 154 8.68 0.73 3.32
N ASP A 155 9.51 0.10 4.16
CA ASP A 155 9.70 -1.36 4.16
C ASP A 155 8.41 -2.09 4.57
N GLU A 156 7.78 -1.69 5.67
CA GLU A 156 6.54 -2.33 6.13
C GLU A 156 5.37 -2.03 5.18
N ALA A 157 5.28 -0.80 4.63
CA ALA A 157 4.28 -0.43 3.64
C ALA A 157 4.38 -1.27 2.36
N ALA A 158 5.60 -1.55 1.89
CA ALA A 158 5.81 -2.40 0.72
C ALA A 158 5.36 -3.85 0.99
N ARG A 159 5.67 -4.39 2.18
CA ARG A 159 5.24 -5.74 2.59
C ARG A 159 3.73 -5.86 2.68
N LEU A 160 3.08 -4.92 3.37
CA LEU A 160 1.62 -4.90 3.52
C LEU A 160 0.91 -4.73 2.18
N GLN A 161 1.46 -3.93 1.25
CA GLN A 161 0.88 -3.81 -0.10
C GLN A 161 0.93 -5.12 -0.88
N THR A 162 1.99 -5.91 -0.72
CA THR A 162 2.08 -7.23 -1.35
C THR A 162 1.00 -8.16 -0.82
N HIS A 163 0.89 -8.28 0.52
CA HIS A 163 -0.16 -9.09 1.14
C HIS A 163 -1.57 -8.63 0.80
N ARG A 164 -1.79 -7.31 0.73
CA ARG A 164 -3.08 -6.75 0.34
C ARG A 164 -3.44 -7.11 -1.10
N ARG A 165 -2.49 -7.05 -2.04
CA ARG A 165 -2.72 -7.48 -3.43
C ARG A 165 -3.08 -8.96 -3.51
N GLU A 166 -2.36 -9.80 -2.79
CA GLU A 166 -2.65 -11.24 -2.70
C GLU A 166 -4.09 -11.47 -2.21
N ALA A 167 -4.49 -10.82 -1.12
CA ALA A 167 -5.86 -10.93 -0.60
C ALA A 167 -6.92 -10.42 -1.59
N LEU A 168 -6.64 -9.32 -2.30
CA LEU A 168 -7.55 -8.80 -3.34
C LEU A 168 -7.67 -9.76 -4.53
N THR A 169 -6.59 -10.38 -4.97
CA THR A 169 -6.65 -11.40 -6.05
C THR A 169 -7.47 -12.62 -5.66
N LEU A 170 -7.40 -13.06 -4.40
CA LEU A 170 -8.25 -14.14 -3.87
C LEU A 170 -9.72 -13.71 -3.82
N GLN A 171 -9.99 -12.47 -3.43
CA GLN A 171 -11.34 -11.92 -3.42
C GLN A 171 -11.94 -11.83 -4.82
N GLU A 172 -11.17 -11.38 -5.82
CA GLU A 172 -11.58 -11.34 -7.22
C GLU A 172 -11.86 -12.74 -7.77
N ALA A 173 -10.99 -13.72 -7.48
CA ALA A 173 -11.21 -15.11 -7.88
C ALA A 173 -12.49 -15.69 -7.27
N LEU A 174 -12.76 -15.40 -5.99
CA LEU A 174 -13.99 -15.83 -5.33
C LEU A 174 -15.24 -15.18 -5.97
N GLN A 175 -15.16 -13.89 -6.33
CA GLN A 175 -16.25 -13.20 -7.03
C GLN A 175 -16.49 -13.79 -8.43
N ALA A 176 -15.44 -14.15 -9.15
CA ALA A 176 -15.55 -14.82 -10.44
C ALA A 176 -16.28 -16.17 -10.33
N LEU A 177 -15.97 -16.97 -9.30
CA LEU A 177 -16.68 -18.23 -9.04
C LEU A 177 -18.14 -18.02 -8.64
N VAL A 178 -18.46 -16.95 -7.91
CA VAL A 178 -19.85 -16.59 -7.60
C VAL A 178 -20.63 -16.24 -8.88
N ALA A 179 -20.01 -15.49 -9.79
CA ALA A 179 -20.61 -15.16 -11.08
C ALA A 179 -20.79 -16.41 -11.96
N GLU A 180 -19.80 -17.32 -11.97
CA GLU A 180 -19.89 -18.59 -12.69
C GLU A 180 -20.99 -19.50 -12.10
N ALA A 181 -21.10 -19.59 -10.78
CA ALA A 181 -22.19 -20.34 -10.12
C ALA A 181 -23.56 -19.84 -10.58
N ALA A 182 -23.79 -18.52 -10.58
CA ALA A 182 -25.03 -17.93 -11.05
C ALA A 182 -25.30 -18.24 -12.54
N HIS A 183 -24.25 -18.29 -13.36
CA HIS A 183 -24.37 -18.68 -14.77
C HIS A 183 -24.77 -20.16 -14.92
N VAL A 184 -24.13 -21.06 -14.16
CA VAL A 184 -24.46 -22.50 -14.15
C VAL A 184 -25.90 -22.74 -13.66
N GLU A 185 -26.36 -22.02 -12.64
CA GLU A 185 -27.74 -22.06 -12.16
C GLU A 185 -28.73 -21.63 -13.26
N GLN A 186 -28.44 -20.52 -13.95
CA GLN A 186 -29.26 -20.04 -15.06
C GLN A 186 -29.30 -21.04 -16.22
N GLU A 187 -28.16 -21.61 -16.60
CA GLU A 187 -28.11 -22.64 -17.65
C GLU A 187 -28.90 -23.88 -17.24
N THR A 188 -28.79 -24.31 -15.99
CA THR A 188 -29.50 -25.47 -15.44
C THR A 188 -31.01 -25.26 -15.50
N ALA A 189 -31.49 -24.09 -15.06
CA ALA A 189 -32.90 -23.71 -15.19
C ALA A 189 -33.37 -23.73 -16.66
N SER A 190 -32.53 -23.24 -17.59
CA SER A 190 -32.86 -23.26 -19.03
C SER A 190 -32.96 -24.69 -19.59
N ILE A 191 -32.14 -25.63 -19.11
CA ILE A 191 -32.20 -27.04 -19.51
C ILE A 191 -33.45 -27.70 -18.98
N VAL A 192 -33.83 -27.42 -17.73
CA VAL A 192 -35.08 -27.93 -17.14
C VAL A 192 -36.30 -27.48 -17.96
N MET A 193 -36.38 -26.19 -18.33
CA MET A 193 -37.44 -25.69 -19.21
C MET A 193 -37.45 -26.38 -20.58
N ARG A 194 -36.27 -26.65 -21.17
CA ARG A 194 -36.16 -27.37 -22.45
C ARG A 194 -36.59 -28.83 -22.31
N PHE A 195 -36.29 -29.48 -21.18
CA PHE A 195 -36.77 -30.83 -20.90
C PHE A 195 -38.29 -30.90 -20.82
N GLU A 196 -38.92 -29.94 -20.14
CA GLU A 196 -40.38 -29.87 -20.06
C GLU A 196 -41.01 -29.72 -21.44
N GLN A 197 -40.45 -28.87 -22.30
CA GLN A 197 -40.89 -28.71 -23.70
C GLN A 197 -40.75 -30.00 -24.50
N VAL A 198 -39.60 -30.70 -24.38
CA VAL A 198 -39.36 -31.98 -25.06
C VAL A 198 -40.33 -33.04 -24.59
N ASN A 199 -40.61 -33.12 -23.30
CA ASN A 199 -41.58 -34.05 -22.74
C ASN A 199 -42.99 -33.76 -23.26
N ALA A 200 -43.37 -32.48 -23.39
CA ALA A 200 -44.65 -32.09 -23.97
C ALA A 200 -44.77 -32.46 -25.46
N GLN A 201 -43.68 -32.35 -26.23
CA GLN A 201 -43.62 -32.74 -27.65
C GLN A 201 -43.62 -34.27 -27.84
N ALA A 202 -42.93 -35.00 -26.97
CA ALA A 202 -42.95 -36.46 -26.97
C ALA A 202 -44.37 -36.99 -26.69
N ALA A 203 -45.14 -36.34 -25.80
CA ALA A 203 -46.55 -36.65 -25.57
C ALA A 203 -47.44 -36.40 -26.80
N GLN A 204 -47.00 -35.58 -27.76
CA GLN A 204 -47.66 -35.33 -29.05
C GLN A 204 -47.18 -36.27 -30.16
N GLY A 205 -46.32 -37.25 -29.87
CA GLY A 205 -45.86 -38.27 -30.82
C GLY A 205 -44.62 -37.89 -31.63
N VAL A 206 -43.88 -36.84 -31.26
CA VAL A 206 -42.61 -36.46 -31.90
C VAL A 206 -41.45 -37.25 -31.27
N GLU A 207 -40.62 -37.91 -32.09
CA GLU A 207 -39.42 -38.60 -31.61
C GLU A 207 -38.34 -37.61 -31.17
N ALA A 208 -38.05 -37.54 -29.87
CA ALA A 208 -37.11 -36.60 -29.29
C ALA A 208 -35.84 -37.24 -28.68
N GLY A 209 -35.59 -38.53 -28.94
CA GLY A 209 -34.62 -39.35 -28.22
C GLY A 209 -33.20 -38.78 -28.17
N ASP A 210 -32.68 -38.27 -29.28
CA ASP A 210 -31.30 -37.74 -29.35
C ASP A 210 -31.17 -36.38 -28.65
N TYR A 211 -32.15 -35.50 -28.79
CA TYR A 211 -32.15 -34.20 -28.12
C TYR A 211 -32.35 -34.35 -26.60
N GLN A 212 -33.20 -35.29 -26.17
CA GLN A 212 -33.36 -35.62 -24.76
C GLN A 212 -32.07 -36.18 -24.16
N ARG A 213 -31.35 -37.07 -24.86
CA ARG A 213 -30.04 -37.57 -24.43
C ARG A 213 -29.02 -36.43 -24.31
N PHE A 214 -29.00 -35.50 -25.26
CA PHE A 214 -28.13 -34.32 -25.20
C PHE A 214 -28.44 -33.46 -23.96
N LEU A 215 -29.71 -33.19 -23.66
CA LEU A 215 -30.10 -32.42 -22.47
C LEU A 215 -29.68 -33.13 -21.17
N ILE A 216 -29.77 -34.48 -21.11
CA ILE A 216 -29.31 -35.25 -19.93
C ILE A 216 -27.81 -35.11 -19.76
N GLN A 217 -27.04 -35.25 -20.83
CA GLN A 217 -25.59 -35.08 -20.79
C GLN A 217 -25.21 -33.68 -20.32
N LYS A 218 -25.84 -32.63 -20.87
CA LYS A 218 -25.56 -31.25 -20.47
C LYS A 218 -25.96 -30.99 -19.02
N TYR A 219 -27.10 -31.48 -18.56
CA TYR A 219 -27.54 -31.36 -17.16
C TYR A 219 -26.53 -32.01 -16.20
N ASN A 220 -26.07 -33.22 -16.52
CA ASN A 220 -25.07 -33.92 -15.69
C ASN A 220 -23.72 -33.19 -15.67
N GLN A 221 -23.29 -32.60 -16.80
CA GLN A 221 -22.08 -31.79 -16.87
C GLN A 221 -22.19 -30.54 -15.99
N LEU A 222 -23.31 -29.82 -16.05
CA LEU A 222 -23.56 -28.67 -15.18
C LEU A 222 -23.61 -29.06 -13.70
N GLY A 223 -24.28 -30.16 -13.37
CA GLY A 223 -24.33 -30.66 -11.99
C GLY A 223 -22.97 -31.13 -11.44
N GLN A 224 -22.04 -31.56 -12.30
CA GLN A 224 -20.66 -31.80 -11.89
C GLN A 224 -19.93 -30.46 -11.68
N ARG A 225 -20.05 -29.52 -12.62
CA ARG A 225 -19.39 -28.21 -12.51
C ARG A 225 -19.87 -27.44 -11.28
N GLU A 226 -21.15 -27.52 -10.93
CA GLU A 226 -21.72 -26.90 -9.73
C GLU A 226 -21.05 -27.42 -8.45
N LYS A 227 -20.80 -28.74 -8.38
CA LYS A 227 -20.09 -29.34 -7.25
C LYS A 227 -18.63 -28.88 -7.18
N ASP A 228 -17.96 -28.83 -8.33
CA ASP A 228 -16.57 -28.39 -8.43
C ASP A 228 -16.46 -26.91 -8.00
N ILE A 229 -17.34 -26.03 -8.48
CA ILE A 229 -17.43 -24.63 -8.04
C ILE A 229 -17.68 -24.55 -6.52
N GLY A 230 -18.54 -25.40 -5.96
CA GLY A 230 -18.79 -25.45 -4.53
C GLY A 230 -17.53 -25.76 -3.71
N GLN A 231 -16.71 -26.70 -4.19
CA GLN A 231 -15.43 -27.06 -3.56
C GLN A 231 -14.41 -25.93 -3.70
N GLU A 232 -14.19 -25.43 -4.92
CA GLU A 232 -13.26 -24.32 -5.21
C GLU A 232 -13.61 -23.07 -4.39
N ARG A 233 -14.91 -22.75 -4.24
CA ARG A 233 -15.39 -21.64 -3.41
C ARG A 233 -15.07 -21.84 -1.93
N ALA A 234 -15.23 -23.06 -1.40
CA ALA A 234 -14.93 -23.34 0.00
C ALA A 234 -13.43 -23.19 0.28
N GLU A 235 -12.58 -23.68 -0.62
CA GLU A 235 -11.12 -23.56 -0.54
C GLU A 235 -10.66 -22.11 -0.64
N LEU A 236 -11.11 -21.36 -1.66
CA LEU A 236 -10.76 -19.95 -1.81
C LEU A 236 -11.30 -19.09 -0.66
N ALA A 237 -12.49 -19.40 -0.13
CA ALA A 237 -13.02 -18.67 1.02
C ALA A 237 -12.20 -18.93 2.29
N ALA A 238 -11.64 -20.13 2.46
CA ALA A 238 -10.74 -20.43 3.57
C ALA A 238 -9.40 -19.68 3.41
N GLN A 239 -8.80 -19.73 2.21
CA GLN A 239 -7.55 -19.01 1.89
C GLN A 239 -7.72 -17.50 2.04
N LEU A 240 -8.85 -16.94 1.59
CA LEU A 240 -9.14 -15.52 1.75
C LEU A 240 -9.20 -15.13 3.22
N ARG A 241 -9.89 -15.91 4.07
CA ARG A 241 -9.94 -15.64 5.52
C ARG A 241 -8.56 -15.66 6.16
N GLU A 242 -7.76 -16.68 5.87
CA GLU A 242 -6.39 -16.78 6.38
C GLU A 242 -5.54 -15.59 5.92
N SER A 243 -5.64 -15.22 4.64
CA SER A 243 -4.94 -14.06 4.08
C SER A 243 -5.39 -12.74 4.70
N THR A 244 -6.69 -12.56 4.95
CA THR A 244 -7.22 -11.35 5.60
C THR A 244 -6.78 -11.24 7.06
N ASP A 245 -6.78 -12.36 7.78
CA ASP A 245 -6.36 -12.40 9.18
C ASP A 245 -4.86 -12.13 9.30
N ALA A 246 -4.05 -12.74 8.42
CA ALA A 246 -2.61 -12.48 8.34
C ALA A 246 -2.31 -11.01 7.96
N LEU A 247 -3.07 -10.43 7.03
CA LEU A 247 -2.93 -9.03 6.65
C LEU A 247 -3.24 -8.09 7.82
N ALA A 248 -4.31 -8.35 8.59
CA ALA A 248 -4.70 -7.56 9.75
C ALA A 248 -3.63 -7.63 10.86
N GLU A 249 -3.12 -8.83 11.14
CA GLU A 249 -2.04 -9.04 12.11
C GLU A 249 -0.75 -8.34 11.68
N HIS A 250 -0.34 -8.50 10.42
CA HIS A 250 0.83 -7.83 9.89
C HIS A 250 0.69 -6.30 9.91
N ALA A 251 -0.51 -5.77 9.62
CA ALA A 251 -0.80 -4.34 9.69
C ALA A 251 -0.64 -3.81 11.12
N HIS A 252 -1.15 -4.55 12.11
CA HIS A 252 -1.01 -4.20 13.51
C HIS A 252 0.46 -4.21 13.97
N VAL A 253 1.20 -5.28 13.66
CA VAL A 253 2.63 -5.40 13.99
C VAL A 253 3.46 -4.32 13.29
N ALA A 254 3.16 -4.00 12.03
CA ALA A 254 3.83 -2.94 11.29
C ALA A 254 3.60 -1.56 11.92
N SER A 255 2.36 -1.25 12.33
CA SER A 255 2.02 -0.01 13.05
C SER A 255 2.81 0.10 14.35
N GLN A 256 2.89 -0.99 15.13
CA GLN A 256 3.68 -1.01 16.37
C GLN A 256 5.17 -0.78 16.11
N ARG A 257 5.76 -1.46 15.13
CA ARG A 257 7.19 -1.29 14.77
C ARG A 257 7.49 0.13 14.30
N TYR A 258 6.61 0.70 13.48
CA TYR A 258 6.75 2.09 13.03
C TYR A 258 6.63 3.06 14.21
N THR A 259 5.68 2.84 15.11
CA THR A 259 5.52 3.61 16.34
C THR A 259 6.77 3.55 17.22
N GLN A 260 7.38 2.39 17.38
CA GLN A 260 8.66 2.26 18.10
C GLN A 260 9.80 2.99 17.40
N ALA A 261 9.90 2.89 16.07
CA ALA A 261 10.93 3.57 15.27
C ALA A 261 10.81 5.11 15.33
N LEU A 262 9.61 5.63 15.60
CA LEU A 262 9.34 7.06 15.77
C LEU A 262 9.68 7.61 17.15
N ALA A 263 9.87 6.76 18.16
CA ALA A 263 10.06 7.20 19.53
C ALA A 263 11.26 8.17 19.70
N PRO A 264 12.43 7.92 19.08
CA PRO A 264 13.54 8.85 19.12
C PRO A 264 13.22 10.21 18.51
N LEU A 265 12.47 10.24 17.40
CA LEU A 265 12.06 11.49 16.74
C LEU A 265 11.14 12.30 17.66
N MET A 266 10.13 11.66 18.22
CA MET A 266 9.15 12.31 19.10
C MET A 266 9.79 12.83 20.39
N GLN A 267 10.76 12.11 20.95
CA GLN A 267 11.51 12.55 22.12
C GLN A 267 12.39 13.77 21.81
N GLN A 268 13.03 13.82 20.64
CA GLN A 268 13.87 14.95 20.22
C GLN A 268 13.04 16.19 19.86
N LEU A 269 11.88 16.01 19.22
CA LEU A 269 10.95 17.11 18.96
C LEU A 269 10.41 17.68 20.27
N ARG A 270 10.07 16.82 21.24
CA ARG A 270 9.63 17.26 22.58
C ARG A 270 10.71 18.04 23.32
N SER A 271 11.96 17.55 23.33
CA SER A 271 13.03 18.25 24.03
C SER A 271 13.36 19.62 23.40
N ALA A 272 13.20 19.74 22.08
CA ALA A 272 13.34 21.00 21.36
C ALA A 272 12.21 22.02 21.66
N TRP A 273 11.04 21.57 22.13
CA TRP A 273 9.90 22.42 22.46
C TRP A 273 9.98 23.11 23.84
N GLY A 274 10.80 22.59 24.75
CA GLY A 274 10.89 23.07 26.13
C GLY A 274 9.86 22.43 27.08
N HIS A 275 10.09 22.54 28.39
CA HIS A 275 9.39 21.77 29.43
C HIS A 275 8.01 22.33 29.85
N GLY A 276 7.49 23.37 29.18
CA GLY A 276 6.27 24.08 29.61
C GLY A 276 5.13 24.18 28.58
N ASP A 277 5.45 24.15 27.28
CA ASP A 277 4.48 24.40 26.18
C ASP A 277 4.45 23.27 25.13
N SER A 278 4.93 22.07 25.46
CA SER A 278 4.90 20.96 24.50
C SER A 278 3.44 20.53 24.27
N PRO A 279 2.96 20.43 23.01
CA PRO A 279 1.60 19.99 22.74
C PRO A 279 1.29 18.61 23.36
N ASP A 280 0.08 18.43 23.89
CA ASP A 280 -0.38 17.17 24.53
C ASP A 280 -0.23 15.93 23.63
N VAL A 281 -0.19 16.15 22.31
CA VAL A 281 0.05 15.12 21.29
C VAL A 281 1.36 14.37 21.54
N PHE A 282 2.43 15.03 22.00
CA PHE A 282 3.71 14.36 22.29
C PHE A 282 3.62 13.44 23.50
N GLU A 283 2.92 13.87 24.54
CA GLU A 283 2.76 13.08 25.76
C GLU A 283 1.82 11.90 25.55
N THR A 284 0.72 12.13 24.85
CA THR A 284 -0.25 11.08 24.52
C THR A 284 0.43 10.03 23.64
N TRP A 285 1.15 10.45 22.61
CA TRP A 285 1.83 9.53 21.72
C TRP A 285 2.94 8.71 22.43
N LEU A 286 3.80 9.35 23.24
CA LEU A 286 4.86 8.64 23.98
C LEU A 286 4.30 7.61 24.98
N ARG A 287 3.09 7.86 25.52
CA ARG A 287 2.39 6.92 26.40
C ARG A 287 1.91 5.69 25.65
N HIS A 288 1.50 5.83 24.39
CA HIS A 288 1.08 4.73 23.51
C HIS A 288 2.26 4.00 22.86
N ALA A 289 3.40 4.67 22.69
CA ALA A 289 4.62 4.08 22.11
C ALA A 289 5.41 3.20 23.10
N LYS A 290 5.15 3.30 24.41
CA LYS A 290 5.62 2.31 25.37
C LYS A 290 4.72 1.07 25.24
N PRO A 291 5.24 -0.10 24.85
CA PRO A 291 4.49 -1.32 25.04
C PRO A 291 4.20 -1.43 26.54
N GLU A 292 2.97 -1.78 26.90
CA GLU A 292 2.67 -2.17 28.27
C GLU A 292 3.52 -3.41 28.61
N ASP A 293 4.68 -3.20 29.24
CA ASP A 293 5.36 -4.20 30.04
C ASP A 293 4.45 -4.52 31.23
N GLY A 294 3.44 -5.34 30.97
CA GLY A 294 2.32 -5.53 31.88
C GLY A 294 1.40 -6.69 31.51
N MET A 295 1.91 -7.72 30.84
CA MET A 295 1.19 -9.00 30.79
C MET A 295 1.41 -9.70 32.14
N PRO A 296 0.39 -9.88 33.00
CA PRO A 296 0.55 -10.70 34.20
C PRO A 296 0.85 -12.14 33.75
N ALA A 297 1.93 -12.71 34.29
CA ALA A 297 2.29 -14.10 34.08
C ALA A 297 1.07 -15.01 34.32
N PRO A 298 0.85 -16.05 33.49
CA PRO A 298 -0.24 -16.99 33.73
C PRO A 298 -0.08 -17.59 35.12
N ALA A 299 -1.15 -17.49 35.92
CA ALA A 299 -1.22 -18.01 37.27
C ALA A 299 -0.76 -19.46 37.28
N ALA A 300 0.35 -19.72 37.97
CA ALA A 300 0.80 -21.07 38.25
C ALA A 300 -0.29 -21.76 39.08
N ASP A 301 -0.93 -22.73 38.43
CA ASP A 301 -1.88 -23.67 38.99
C ASP A 301 -1.25 -24.35 40.23
N ARG A 302 -1.69 -23.93 41.42
CA ARG A 302 -1.44 -24.64 42.68
C ARG A 302 -2.68 -25.46 43.00
N SER A 303 -2.76 -26.62 42.37
CA SER A 303 -3.62 -27.72 42.79
C SER A 303 -2.75 -28.96 43.02
N ALA A 304 -2.18 -29.03 44.22
CA ALA A 304 -1.66 -30.26 44.80
C ALA A 304 -1.66 -30.12 46.34
N ALA A 305 -2.79 -30.47 46.95
CA ALA A 305 -2.92 -31.10 48.28
C ALA A 305 -4.40 -31.40 48.54
#